data_AF-A0A0D2PSQ1-F1
#
_entry.id   AF-A0A0D2PSQ1-F1
#
_cell.length_a   1.000
_cell.length_b   1.000
_cell.length_c   1.000
_cell.angle_alpha   90.00
_cell.angle_beta   90.00
_cell.angle_gamma   90.00
#
_symmetry.space_group_name_H-M   'P 1'
#
loop_
_entity.id
_entity.type
_entity.pdbx_description
1 polymer ?
#
loop_
_entity_poly.entity_id
_entity_poly.type
_entity_poly.pdbx_seq_one_letter_code
_entity_poly.pdbx_strand_id
1 'polypeptide(L)'
;MKSGKYTLGYKTVLKSLRSSKGKLIIIANNCPPLRKLEIEYYAMLCKVGVHHYNGNNVDLGTACGKYFRVCCLNIIDPESPPNPTEDSANFADQPKLMSAALVKAAKQAENDVVGQELQKQLEAAVKELKQVQELLSQAADNCLNLKKPD
;
A
#
# COMPACT_ATOMS: atom_id res chain seq x y z
N MET A 1 13.77 -11.39 -12.31
CA MET A 1 13.81 -10.05 -11.68
C MET A 1 15.24 -9.55 -11.65
N LYS A 2 15.51 -8.34 -12.17
CA LYS A 2 16.80 -7.69 -12.00
C LYS A 2 16.97 -7.40 -10.49
N SER A 3 18.14 -7.74 -9.96
CA SER A 3 18.50 -7.75 -8.54
C SER A 3 17.97 -6.56 -7.75
N GLY A 4 17.58 -6.85 -6.52
CA GLY A 4 17.23 -5.91 -5.47
C GLY A 4 17.00 -6.68 -4.19
N LYS A 5 17.29 -6.09 -3.03
CA LYS A 5 17.00 -6.69 -1.72
C LYS A 5 15.51 -6.58 -1.47
N TYR A 6 14.84 -7.72 -1.39
CA TYR A 6 13.43 -7.80 -1.08
C TYR A 6 13.16 -8.89 -0.06
N THR A 7 12.04 -8.76 0.63
CA THR A 7 11.54 -9.75 1.59
C THR A 7 10.17 -10.20 1.17
N LEU A 8 9.91 -11.51 1.26
CA LEU A 8 8.65 -12.12 0.87
C LEU A 8 7.96 -12.70 2.09
N GLY A 9 6.63 -12.69 2.05
CA GLY A 9 5.79 -13.35 3.04
C GLY A 9 5.44 -12.47 4.24
N TYR A 10 4.25 -12.71 4.77
CA TYR A 10 3.61 -11.84 5.75
C TYR A 10 4.43 -11.63 7.05
N LYS A 11 4.93 -12.70 7.69
CA LYS A 11 5.71 -12.58 8.94
C LYS A 11 6.99 -11.77 8.77
N THR A 12 7.71 -12.01 7.66
CA THR A 12 8.98 -11.35 7.35
C THR A 12 8.76 -9.90 6.96
N VAL A 13 7.73 -9.64 6.14
CA VAL A 13 7.29 -8.28 5.77
C VAL A 13 6.95 -7.49 7.03
N LEU A 14 6.15 -8.05 7.95
CA LEU A 14 5.79 -7.38 9.22
C LEU A 14 7.02 -7.09 10.10
N LYS A 15 8.00 -8.01 10.15
CA LYS A 15 9.28 -7.76 10.83
C LYS A 15 10.06 -6.62 10.15
N SER A 16 10.10 -6.60 8.83
CA SER A 16 10.81 -5.57 8.06
C SER A 16 10.15 -4.20 8.15
N LEU A 17 8.82 -4.13 8.22
CA LEU A 17 8.08 -2.88 8.47
C LEU A 17 8.40 -2.34 9.86
N ARG A 18 8.39 -3.19 10.90
CA ARG A 18 8.76 -2.76 12.26
C ARG A 18 10.19 -2.23 12.37
N SER A 19 11.09 -2.71 11.51
CA SER A 19 12.45 -2.16 11.41
C SER A 19 12.56 -0.94 10.48
N SER A 20 11.45 -0.48 9.89
CA SER A 20 11.37 0.65 8.95
C SER A 20 12.34 0.57 7.76
N LYS A 21 12.66 -0.66 7.31
CA LYS A 21 13.60 -0.88 6.18
C LYS A 21 12.89 -1.00 4.83
N GLY A 22 11.57 -1.03 4.80
CA GLY A 22 10.78 -1.14 3.58
C GLY A 22 10.63 0.20 2.86
N LYS A 23 10.77 0.21 1.53
CA LYS A 23 10.51 1.39 0.69
C LYS A 23 9.19 1.28 -0.07
N LEU A 24 8.79 0.06 -0.44
CA LEU A 24 7.56 -0.22 -1.18
C LEU A 24 7.04 -1.61 -0.82
N ILE A 25 5.74 -1.71 -0.54
CA ILE A 25 5.04 -2.96 -0.27
C ILE A 25 4.10 -3.26 -1.41
N ILE A 26 4.08 -4.51 -1.85
CA ILE A 26 3.17 -5.01 -2.88
C ILE A 26 2.25 -6.05 -2.26
N ILE A 27 0.95 -5.90 -2.46
CA ILE A 27 -0.08 -6.79 -1.92
C ILE A 27 -0.84 -7.43 -3.09
N ALA A 28 -0.95 -8.76 -3.08
CA ALA A 28 -1.77 -9.49 -4.05
C ALA A 28 -3.27 -9.28 -3.80
N ASN A 29 -4.07 -9.32 -4.86
CA ASN A 29 -5.51 -9.08 -4.78
C ASN A 29 -6.25 -10.10 -3.90
N ASN A 30 -5.80 -11.37 -3.92
CA ASN A 30 -6.42 -12.45 -3.16
C ASN A 30 -5.96 -12.58 -1.70
N CYS A 31 -5.26 -11.59 -1.14
CA CYS A 31 -4.95 -11.62 0.29
C CYS A 31 -6.21 -11.38 1.14
N PRO A 32 -6.39 -12.12 2.26
CA PRO A 32 -7.54 -11.94 3.11
C PRO A 32 -7.58 -10.51 3.66
N PRO A 33 -8.78 -9.88 3.73
CA PRO A 33 -8.92 -8.46 4.02
C PRO A 33 -8.29 -8.06 5.36
N LEU A 34 -8.42 -8.91 6.39
CA LEU A 34 -7.80 -8.67 7.70
C LEU A 34 -6.27 -8.51 7.61
N ARG A 35 -5.62 -9.35 6.80
CA ARG A 35 -4.16 -9.32 6.63
C ARG A 35 -3.72 -8.16 5.75
N LYS A 36 -4.53 -7.81 4.74
CA LYS A 36 -4.30 -6.65 3.88
C LYS A 36 -4.33 -5.37 4.70
N LEU A 37 -5.40 -5.16 5.47
CA LEU A 37 -5.58 -3.99 6.33
C LEU A 37 -4.46 -3.85 7.38
N GLU A 38 -4.04 -4.96 7.98
CA GLU A 38 -2.95 -4.93 8.96
C GLU A 38 -1.63 -4.46 8.35
N ILE A 39 -1.27 -4.97 7.17
CA ILE A 39 -0.03 -4.54 6.49
C ILE A 39 -0.13 -3.08 6.03
N GLU A 40 -1.28 -2.68 5.47
CA GLU A 40 -1.53 -1.28 5.08
C GLU A 40 -1.42 -0.34 6.27
N TYR A 41 -1.97 -0.73 7.43
CA TYR A 41 -1.88 0.04 8.65
C TYR A 41 -0.43 0.23 9.10
N TYR A 42 0.37 -0.85 9.17
CA TYR A 42 1.78 -0.72 9.51
C TYR A 42 2.57 0.06 8.45
N ALA A 43 2.23 -0.09 7.17
CA ALA A 43 2.88 0.65 6.09
C ALA A 43 2.66 2.15 6.21
N MET A 44 1.42 2.56 6.55
CA MET A 44 1.05 3.94 6.82
C MET A 44 1.85 4.52 7.99
N LEU A 45 1.95 3.80 9.12
CA LEU A 45 2.74 4.22 10.28
C LEU A 45 4.22 4.44 9.92
N CYS A 46 4.78 3.57 9.08
CA CYS A 46 6.16 3.65 8.61
C CYS A 46 6.35 4.61 7.42
N LYS A 47 5.27 5.23 6.90
CA LYS A 47 5.27 6.06 5.68
C LYS A 47 5.87 5.36 4.45
N VAL A 48 5.55 4.07 4.30
CA VAL A 48 6.00 3.22 3.19
C VAL A 48 4.92 3.19 2.12
N GLY A 49 5.31 3.28 0.84
CA GLY A 49 4.37 3.17 -0.27
C GLY A 49 3.74 1.78 -0.32
N VAL A 50 2.44 1.70 -0.60
CA VAL A 50 1.71 0.44 -0.81
C VAL A 50 1.16 0.42 -2.23
N HIS A 51 1.42 -0.68 -2.94
CA HIS A 51 0.93 -0.90 -4.29
C HIS A 51 0.05 -2.15 -4.33
N HIS A 52 -1.20 -1.98 -4.77
CA HIS A 52 -2.13 -3.09 -4.94
C HIS A 52 -1.89 -3.77 -6.28
N TYR A 53 -1.42 -5.00 -6.22
CA TYR A 53 -1.24 -5.82 -7.41
C TYR A 53 -2.56 -6.47 -7.79
N ASN A 54 -2.98 -6.31 -9.05
CA ASN A 54 -4.26 -6.82 -9.55
C ASN A 54 -4.29 -8.36 -9.74
N GLY A 55 -3.12 -9.03 -9.73
CA GLY A 55 -3.04 -10.49 -9.88
C GLY A 55 -3.12 -11.27 -8.57
N ASN A 56 -3.06 -12.60 -8.68
CA ASN A 56 -3.12 -13.52 -7.54
C ASN A 56 -1.75 -13.73 -6.87
N ASN A 57 -1.75 -14.27 -5.66
CA ASN A 57 -0.54 -14.65 -4.93
C ASN A 57 0.33 -15.72 -5.62
N VAL A 58 -0.24 -16.50 -6.55
CA VAL A 58 0.51 -17.43 -7.41
C VAL A 58 1.28 -16.64 -8.46
N ASP A 59 0.61 -15.72 -9.16
CA ASP A 59 1.23 -14.87 -10.20
C ASP A 59 2.33 -13.99 -9.61
N LEU A 60 2.09 -13.42 -8.41
CA LEU A 60 3.08 -12.62 -7.71
C LEU A 60 4.31 -13.45 -7.30
N GLY A 61 4.11 -14.69 -6.84
CA GLY A 61 5.19 -15.63 -6.53
C GLY A 61 6.02 -15.99 -7.77
N THR A 62 5.34 -16.33 -8.87
CA THR A 62 5.95 -16.63 -10.16
C THR A 62 6.72 -15.43 -10.72
N ALA A 63 6.15 -14.22 -10.62
CA ALA A 63 6.82 -12.98 -11.01
C ALA A 63 8.12 -12.77 -10.22
N CYS A 64 8.12 -13.14 -8.93
CA CYS A 64 9.31 -13.10 -8.06
C CYS A 64 10.31 -14.24 -8.31
N GLY A 65 10.00 -15.18 -9.21
CA GLY A 65 10.82 -16.38 -9.46
C GLY A 65 10.78 -17.40 -8.32
N LYS A 66 9.68 -17.41 -7.54
CA LYS A 66 9.47 -18.36 -6.43
C LYS A 66 8.31 -19.29 -6.76
N TYR A 67 8.52 -20.58 -6.58
CA TYR A 67 7.51 -21.62 -6.82
C TYR A 67 6.51 -21.79 -5.65
N PHE A 68 6.48 -20.85 -4.71
CA PHE A 68 5.52 -20.82 -3.61
C PHE A 68 4.64 -19.57 -3.70
N ARG A 69 3.39 -19.70 -3.25
CA ARG A 69 2.43 -18.60 -3.19
C ARG A 69 2.92 -17.47 -2.27
N VAL A 70 2.96 -16.25 -2.80
CA VAL A 70 3.36 -15.05 -2.03
C VAL A 70 2.22 -14.06 -2.03
N CYS A 71 1.72 -13.75 -0.83
CA CYS A 71 0.64 -12.79 -0.67
C CYS A 71 1.15 -11.34 -0.67
N CYS A 72 2.30 -11.10 -0.04
CA CYS A 72 2.87 -9.77 0.16
C CYS A 72 4.39 -9.79 0.00
N LEU A 73 4.92 -8.71 -0.57
CA LEU A 73 6.32 -8.49 -0.87
C LEU A 73 6.69 -7.11 -0.32
N ASN A 74 7.85 -6.98 0.30
CA ASN A 74 8.42 -5.69 0.68
C ASN A 74 9.79 -5.50 0.00
N ILE A 75 9.94 -4.39 -0.70
CA ILE A 75 11.15 -4.00 -1.42
C ILE A 75 11.96 -3.07 -0.52
N ILE A 76 13.18 -3.49 -0.19
CA ILE A 76 14.11 -2.78 0.69
C ILE A 76 15.06 -1.92 -0.15
N ASP A 77 15.62 -2.49 -1.22
CA ASP A 77 16.50 -1.74 -2.12
C ASP A 77 16.46 -2.24 -3.58
N PRO A 78 16.26 -1.36 -4.57
CA PRO A 78 16.42 -1.72 -5.97
C PRO A 78 17.87 -1.51 -6.44
N GLU A 79 18.75 -2.52 -6.35
CA GLU A 79 20.14 -2.47 -6.87
C GLU A 79 20.63 -3.78 -7.55
N SER A 80 21.35 -3.63 -8.67
CA SER A 80 21.78 -4.60 -9.71
C SER A 80 22.66 -5.80 -9.26
N PRO A 81 22.73 -6.93 -10.05
CA PRO A 81 23.29 -8.22 -9.60
C PRO A 81 24.83 -8.29 -9.72
N PRO A 82 25.49 -9.38 -9.28
CA PRO A 82 25.37 -10.12 -8.02
C PRO A 82 26.74 -10.18 -7.29
N ASN A 83 26.78 -10.51 -5.99
CA ASN A 83 27.83 -11.39 -5.47
C ASN A 83 27.39 -12.09 -4.17
N PRO A 84 27.77 -13.36 -3.98
CA PRO A 84 27.43 -14.14 -2.82
C PRO A 84 28.37 -13.82 -1.63
N THR A 85 27.91 -14.22 -0.45
CA THR A 85 28.62 -14.26 0.85
C THR A 85 28.87 -12.93 1.57
N GLU A 86 28.03 -12.74 2.60
CA GLU A 86 28.39 -12.55 4.01
C GLU A 86 29.40 -11.44 4.38
N ASP A 87 28.90 -10.53 5.22
CA ASP A 87 29.55 -9.74 6.26
C ASP A 87 30.88 -9.01 5.98
N SER A 88 30.87 -7.75 6.42
CA SER A 88 31.99 -6.85 6.73
C SER A 88 32.49 -5.85 5.66
N ALA A 89 32.51 -4.60 6.13
CA ALA A 89 33.45 -3.51 5.85
C ALA A 89 33.55 -2.89 4.44
N ASN A 90 33.20 -1.59 4.41
CA ASN A 90 33.88 -0.46 3.75
C ASN A 90 34.88 -0.78 2.61
N PHE A 91 34.57 -0.30 1.41
CA PHE A 91 35.54 0.47 0.62
C PHE A 91 34.83 1.43 -0.34
N ALA A 92 35.51 2.53 -0.60
CA ALA A 92 35.02 3.79 -1.12
C ALA A 92 34.77 3.81 -2.64
N ASP A 93 34.28 4.99 -3.05
CA ASP A 93 34.37 5.61 -4.37
C ASP A 93 33.26 5.34 -5.41
N GLN A 94 32.17 6.08 -5.19
CA GLN A 94 31.46 6.92 -6.18
C GLN A 94 32.40 7.52 -7.27
N PRO A 95 31.94 7.95 -8.48
CA PRO A 95 30.76 8.83 -8.69
C PRO A 95 30.06 8.64 -10.06
N LYS A 96 29.01 9.33 -10.55
CA LYS A 96 28.34 10.63 -10.32
C LYS A 96 27.00 10.60 -11.09
N LEU A 97 25.98 11.32 -10.57
CA LEU A 97 24.94 12.08 -11.29
C LEU A 97 24.35 11.42 -12.55
N MET A 98 23.14 10.86 -12.55
CA MET A 98 21.90 11.57 -12.94
C MET A 98 20.74 10.55 -12.87
N SER A 99 20.04 10.38 -11.75
CA SER A 99 18.78 9.58 -11.75
C SER A 99 17.96 9.69 -10.46
N ALA A 100 18.60 9.97 -9.31
CA ALA A 100 17.92 10.04 -8.02
C ALA A 100 16.89 11.19 -7.93
N ALA A 101 17.12 12.32 -8.61
CA ALA A 101 16.18 13.45 -8.63
C ALA A 101 14.89 13.13 -9.41
N LEU A 102 15.00 12.44 -10.55
CA LEU A 102 13.85 12.04 -11.39
C LEU A 102 12.99 10.97 -10.70
N VAL A 103 13.61 9.99 -10.05
CA VAL A 103 12.88 8.93 -9.33
C VAL A 103 12.16 9.49 -8.08
N LYS A 104 12.76 10.48 -7.40
CA LYS A 104 12.13 11.14 -6.25
C LYS A 104 10.98 12.06 -6.68
N ALA A 105 11.11 12.77 -7.81
CA ALA A 105 10.05 13.60 -8.36
C ALA A 105 8.85 12.76 -8.85
N ALA A 106 9.09 11.64 -9.53
CA ALA A 106 8.03 10.74 -10.00
C ALA A 106 7.25 10.10 -8.83
N LYS A 107 7.95 9.63 -7.79
CA LYS A 107 7.31 9.08 -6.58
C LYS A 107 6.51 10.13 -5.80
N GLN A 108 6.94 11.38 -5.78
CA GLN A 108 6.21 12.44 -5.08
C GLN A 108 4.93 12.81 -5.84
N ALA A 109 4.99 12.89 -7.17
CA ALA A 109 3.83 13.19 -8.01
C ALA A 109 2.75 12.10 -7.95
N GLU A 110 3.13 10.82 -7.92
CA GLU A 110 2.15 9.72 -7.75
C GLU A 110 1.50 9.74 -6.36
N ASN A 111 2.26 10.03 -5.31
CA ASN A 111 1.72 10.10 -3.94
C ASN A 111 0.69 11.24 -3.78
N ASP A 112 0.90 12.38 -4.44
CA ASP A 112 -0.02 13.53 -4.36
C ASP A 112 -1.32 13.27 -5.15
N VAL A 113 -1.23 12.62 -6.32
CA VAL A 113 -2.41 12.26 -7.13
C VAL A 113 -3.25 11.18 -6.45
N VAL A 114 -2.60 10.13 -5.90
CA VAL A 114 -3.30 9.08 -5.14
C VAL A 114 -3.93 9.65 -3.87
N GLY A 115 -3.24 10.59 -3.20
CA GLY A 115 -3.78 11.31 -2.05
C GLY A 115 -5.05 12.10 -2.39
N GLN A 116 -5.05 12.84 -3.51
CA GLN A 116 -6.22 13.60 -3.97
C GLN A 116 -7.39 12.68 -4.35
N GLU A 117 -7.13 11.54 -4.99
CA GLU A 117 -8.17 10.59 -5.38
C GLU A 117 -8.82 9.94 -4.13
N LEU A 118 -8.02 9.54 -3.12
CA LEU A 118 -8.56 9.05 -1.86
C LEU A 118 -9.39 10.11 -1.12
N GLN A 119 -8.91 11.37 -1.11
CA GLN A 119 -9.64 12.48 -0.50
C GLN A 119 -11.00 12.68 -1.16
N LYS A 120 -11.05 12.63 -2.49
CA LYS A 120 -12.27 12.78 -3.28
C LYS A 120 -13.26 11.65 -3.04
N GLN A 121 -12.79 10.41 -2.95
CA GLN A 121 -13.63 9.25 -2.64
C GLN A 121 -14.19 9.32 -1.21
N LEU A 122 -13.36 9.74 -0.24
CA LEU A 122 -13.81 9.92 1.14
C LEU A 122 -14.88 11.02 1.25
N GLU A 123 -14.68 12.14 0.56
CA GLU A 123 -15.63 13.26 0.57
C GLU A 123 -16.96 12.91 -0.12
N ALA A 124 -16.91 12.10 -1.20
CA ALA A 124 -18.10 11.55 -1.83
C ALA A 124 -18.88 10.62 -0.87
N ALA A 125 -18.19 9.71 -0.19
CA ALA A 125 -18.82 8.80 0.78
C ALA A 125 -19.44 9.55 1.98
N VAL A 126 -18.79 10.61 2.46
CA VAL A 126 -19.32 11.46 3.53
C VAL A 126 -20.59 12.19 3.07
N LYS A 127 -20.61 12.65 1.81
CA LYS A 127 -21.78 13.31 1.23
C LYS A 127 -22.97 12.36 1.13
N GLU A 128 -22.75 11.12 0.70
CA GLU A 128 -23.81 10.10 0.66
C GLU A 128 -24.37 9.81 2.05
N LEU A 129 -23.50 9.66 3.06
CA LEU A 129 -23.94 9.45 4.46
C LEU A 129 -24.79 10.61 4.99
N LYS A 130 -24.42 11.86 4.67
CA LYS A 130 -25.19 13.04 5.06
C LYS A 130 -26.56 13.07 4.38
N GLN A 131 -26.64 12.67 3.12
CA GLN A 131 -27.88 12.59 2.36
C GLN A 131 -28.82 11.50 2.91
N VAL A 132 -28.26 10.36 3.31
CA VAL A 132 -29.00 9.30 4.01
C VAL A 132 -29.53 9.80 5.36
N GLN A 133 -28.73 10.54 6.13
CA GLN A 133 -29.15 11.12 7.40
C GLN A 133 -30.30 12.12 7.24
N GLU A 134 -30.27 12.93 6.18
CA GLU A 134 -31.32 13.92 5.90
C GLU A 134 -32.63 13.27 5.42
N LEU A 135 -32.55 12.23 4.59
CA LEU A 135 -33.71 11.40 4.24
C LEU A 135 -34.31 10.71 5.47
N LEU A 136 -33.48 10.25 6.41
CA LEU A 136 -33.94 9.68 7.67
C LEU A 136 -34.66 10.71 8.55
N SER A 137 -34.16 11.96 8.58
CA SER A 137 -34.83 13.06 9.28
C SER A 137 -36.17 13.39 8.64
N GLN A 138 -36.23 13.53 7.32
CA GLN A 138 -37.48 13.79 6.60
C GLN A 138 -38.49 12.65 6.76
N ALA A 139 -38.03 11.39 6.77
CA ALA A 139 -38.89 10.25 7.05
C ALA A 139 -39.43 10.28 8.49
N ALA A 140 -38.62 10.69 9.47
CA ALA A 140 -39.06 10.86 10.85
C ALA A 140 -40.10 12.00 11.00
N ASP A 141 -39.88 13.14 10.33
CA ASP A 141 -40.81 14.28 10.34
C ASP A 141 -42.13 13.97 9.62
N ASN A 142 -42.09 13.21 8.52
CA ASN A 142 -43.28 12.73 7.82
C ASN A 142 -44.08 11.73 8.67
N CYS A 143 -43.41 10.84 9.41
CA CYS A 143 -44.06 9.93 10.35
C CYS A 143 -44.69 10.66 11.55
N LEU A 144 -44.12 11.79 12.01
CA LEU A 144 -44.73 12.62 13.05
C LEU A 144 -45.99 13.35 12.54
N ASN A 145 -45.99 13.81 11.29
CA ASN A 145 -47.13 14.52 10.68
C ASN A 145 -48.32 13.61 10.31
N LEU A 146 -48.13 12.28 10.26
CA LEU A 146 -49.21 11.31 10.06
C LEU A 146 -50.05 11.03 11.34
N LYS A 147 -49.76 11.68 12.48
CA LYS A 147 -50.40 11.35 13.76
C LYS A 147 -51.63 12.19 14.16
N LYS A 148 -52.24 12.98 13.29
CA LYS A 148 -53.66 13.42 13.44
C LYS A 148 -54.31 13.63 12.07
N PRO A 149 -55.42 12.95 11.78
CA PRO A 149 -56.72 13.53 12.13
C PRO A 149 -57.70 12.52 12.78
N ASP A 150 -58.49 13.07 13.71
CA ASP A 150 -59.75 12.60 14.35
C ASP A 150 -59.87 11.17 14.89
#